data_AF-A0A2I0CTS8-F1
#
_entry.id   AF-A0A2I0CTS8-F1
#
_cell.length_a   1.000
_cell.length_b   1.000
_cell.length_c   1.000
_cell.angle_alpha   90.00
_cell.angle_beta   90.00
_cell.angle_gamma   90.00
#
_symmetry.space_group_name_H-M   'P 1'
#
loop_
_entity.id
_entity.type
_entity.pdbx_description
1 polymer ?
#
loop_
_entity_poly.entity_id
_entity_poly.type
_entity_poly.pdbx_seq_one_letter_code
_entity_poly.pdbx_strand_id
1 'polypeptide(L)'
;MNLWLQLEQAGLGDSRPLAEVLAAIPWNADGLIAAIAQQHDSGEVLMLAWMNRAALEETLASGQVCYWSRSRQQLWRKGETSGHRQRLVEARLDCDGDAVLLLVEQQGPACHTGRPNCFYNAIRDERVCVISVPQ
;
A
#
# COMPACT_ATOMS: atom_id res chain seq x y z
N MET A 1 -20.05 -18.78 -2.34
CA MET A 1 -19.94 -17.86 -3.49
C MET A 1 -18.77 -16.93 -3.19
N ASN A 2 -17.83 -16.75 -4.11
CA ASN A 2 -16.62 -15.94 -3.89
C ASN A 2 -17.00 -14.47 -3.73
N LEU A 3 -16.57 -13.81 -2.65
CA LEU A 3 -16.86 -12.40 -2.37
C LEU A 3 -16.45 -11.48 -3.53
N TRP A 4 -15.27 -11.72 -4.11
CA TRP A 4 -14.72 -10.89 -5.17
C TRP A 4 -15.57 -10.94 -6.44
N LEU A 5 -16.02 -12.14 -6.83
CA LEU A 5 -16.97 -12.32 -7.93
C LEU A 5 -18.33 -11.62 -7.68
N GLN A 6 -18.75 -11.50 -6.41
CA GLN A 6 -19.96 -10.75 -6.08
C GLN A 6 -19.75 -9.24 -6.24
N LEU A 7 -18.56 -8.74 -5.85
CA LEU A 7 -18.21 -7.33 -5.99
C LEU A 7 -18.03 -6.92 -7.46
N GLU A 8 -17.54 -7.82 -8.32
CA GLU A 8 -17.47 -7.60 -9.77
C GLU A 8 -18.85 -7.34 -10.41
N GLN A 9 -19.90 -7.95 -9.87
CA GLN A 9 -21.28 -7.82 -10.36
C GLN A 9 -22.08 -6.76 -9.60
N ALA A 10 -21.49 -6.15 -8.58
CA ALA A 10 -22.15 -5.21 -7.70
C ALA A 10 -22.39 -3.85 -8.39
N GLY A 11 -23.45 -3.18 -7.99
CA GLY A 11 -23.78 -1.83 -8.43
C GLY A 11 -23.01 -0.76 -7.68
N LEU A 12 -23.02 0.46 -8.23
CA LEU A 12 -22.46 1.63 -7.54
C LEU A 12 -23.15 1.83 -6.17
N GLY A 13 -22.34 1.91 -5.11
CA GLY A 13 -22.84 2.13 -3.74
C GLY A 13 -23.11 0.84 -2.97
N ASP A 14 -23.03 -0.33 -3.60
CA ASP A 14 -23.06 -1.60 -2.89
C ASP A 14 -21.87 -1.70 -1.92
N SER A 15 -22.11 -2.30 -0.75
CA SER A 15 -21.08 -2.45 0.28
C SER A 15 -21.14 -3.82 0.94
N ARG A 16 -20.04 -4.18 1.58
CA ARG A 16 -19.88 -5.41 2.38
C ARG A 16 -19.26 -5.05 3.72
N PRO A 17 -19.60 -5.76 4.82
CA PRO A 17 -18.94 -5.56 6.10
C PRO A 17 -17.42 -5.75 5.98
N LEU A 18 -16.63 -4.83 6.56
CA LEU A 18 -15.17 -4.90 6.50
C LEU A 18 -14.62 -6.23 7.02
N ALA A 19 -15.22 -6.79 8.08
CA ALA A 19 -14.81 -8.07 8.64
C ALA A 19 -14.93 -9.23 7.62
N GLU A 20 -15.98 -9.21 6.78
CA GLU A 20 -16.17 -10.19 5.70
C GLU A 20 -15.12 -10.00 4.61
N VAL A 21 -14.86 -8.74 4.22
CA VAL A 21 -13.83 -8.40 3.22
C VAL A 21 -12.44 -8.85 3.69
N LEU A 22 -12.04 -8.51 4.91
CA LEU A 22 -10.73 -8.89 5.46
C LEU A 22 -10.55 -10.41 5.58
N ALA A 23 -11.64 -11.17 5.79
CA ALA A 23 -11.60 -12.63 5.83
C ALA A 23 -11.51 -13.25 4.43
N ALA A 24 -11.97 -12.54 3.40
CA ALA A 24 -11.96 -13.01 2.01
C ALA A 24 -10.70 -12.62 1.22
N ILE A 25 -9.85 -11.72 1.74
CA ILE A 25 -8.58 -11.35 1.09
C ILE A 25 -7.76 -12.62 0.81
N PRO A 26 -7.32 -12.84 -0.44
CA PRO A 26 -6.47 -13.97 -0.82
C PRO A 26 -5.03 -13.71 -0.39
N TRP A 27 -4.79 -13.72 0.93
CA TRP A 27 -3.44 -13.60 1.47
C TRP A 27 -2.53 -14.65 0.82
N ASN A 28 -1.35 -14.23 0.37
CA ASN A 28 -0.39 -15.14 -0.26
C ASN A 28 0.12 -16.21 0.73
N ALA A 29 1.01 -17.11 0.28
CA ALA A 29 1.54 -18.19 1.11
C ALA A 29 2.24 -17.71 2.41
N ASP A 30 2.71 -16.46 2.44
CA ASP A 30 3.33 -15.83 3.62
C ASP A 30 2.32 -15.05 4.50
N GLY A 31 1.04 -15.08 4.16
CA GLY A 31 -0.01 -14.32 4.85
C GLY A 31 -0.01 -12.82 4.49
N LEU A 32 0.43 -12.45 3.28
CA LEU A 32 0.65 -11.06 2.88
C LEU A 32 -0.19 -10.66 1.66
N ILE A 33 -0.49 -9.36 1.59
CA ILE A 33 -1.09 -8.66 0.44
C ILE A 33 -0.10 -7.61 -0.07
N ALA A 34 -0.08 -7.38 -1.39
CA ALA A 34 0.69 -6.28 -1.97
C ALA A 34 0.04 -4.94 -1.62
N ALA A 35 0.82 -3.97 -1.15
CA ALA A 35 0.35 -2.64 -0.79
C ALA A 35 1.08 -1.58 -1.61
N ILE A 36 0.35 -0.84 -2.43
CA ILE A 36 0.86 0.27 -3.23
C ILE A 36 0.48 1.57 -2.52
N ALA A 37 1.47 2.37 -2.13
CA ALA A 37 1.21 3.72 -1.64
C ALA A 37 1.31 4.72 -2.80
N GLN A 38 0.28 5.52 -2.97
CA GLN A 38 0.17 6.56 -3.98
C GLN A 38 -0.17 7.89 -3.31
N GLN A 39 0.49 8.96 -3.73
CA GLN A 39 0.18 10.29 -3.28
C GLN A 39 -1.23 10.68 -3.76
N HIS A 40 -2.10 11.03 -2.80
CA HIS A 40 -3.55 11.13 -3.03
C HIS A 40 -3.97 12.22 -4.03
N ASP A 41 -3.21 13.32 -4.15
CA ASP A 41 -3.54 14.49 -4.97
C ASP A 41 -2.83 14.47 -6.34
N SER A 42 -1.56 14.09 -6.39
CA SER A 42 -0.78 14.03 -7.63
C SER A 42 -0.93 12.72 -8.41
N GLY A 43 -1.35 11.65 -7.74
CA GLY A 43 -1.35 10.30 -8.30
C GLY A 43 0.05 9.68 -8.43
N GLU A 44 1.10 10.29 -7.87
CA GLU A 44 2.44 9.73 -7.91
C GLU A 44 2.51 8.42 -7.11
N VAL A 45 2.98 7.34 -7.73
CA VAL A 45 3.24 6.08 -7.03
C VAL A 45 4.51 6.24 -6.19
N LEU A 46 4.36 6.12 -4.87
CA LEU A 46 5.43 6.40 -3.91
C LEU A 46 6.26 5.15 -3.63
N MET A 47 5.61 4.02 -3.33
CA MET A 47 6.28 2.78 -2.99
C MET A 47 5.36 1.57 -3.08
N LEU A 48 5.96 0.39 -3.18
CA LEU A 48 5.31 -0.88 -2.93
C LEU A 48 5.90 -1.51 -1.65
N ALA A 49 5.03 -2.07 -0.82
CA ALA A 49 5.38 -2.85 0.35
C ALA A 49 4.39 -4.00 0.54
N TRP A 50 4.51 -4.72 1.65
CA TRP A 50 3.63 -5.82 2.01
C TRP A 50 2.88 -5.48 3.29
N MET A 51 1.64 -5.94 3.39
CA MET A 51 0.86 -5.90 4.63
C MET A 51 0.44 -7.33 4.96
N ASN A 52 0.49 -7.70 6.24
CA ASN A 52 -0.31 -8.81 6.74
C ASN A 52 -1.65 -8.25 7.25
N ARG A 53 -2.55 -9.14 7.70
CA ARG A 53 -3.85 -8.75 8.24
C ARG A 53 -3.76 -7.69 9.35
N ALA A 54 -2.84 -7.86 10.30
CA ALA A 54 -2.65 -6.93 11.40
C ALA A 54 -2.18 -5.53 10.93
N ALA A 55 -1.26 -5.46 9.96
CA ALA A 55 -0.77 -4.21 9.40
C ALA A 55 -1.88 -3.44 8.67
N LEU A 56 -2.73 -4.15 7.92
CA LEU A 56 -3.87 -3.56 7.24
C LEU A 56 -4.92 -3.06 8.24
N GLU A 57 -5.29 -3.89 9.23
CA GLU A 57 -6.23 -3.50 10.30
C GLU A 57 -5.72 -2.28 11.08
N GLU A 58 -4.44 -2.25 11.45
CA GLU A 58 -3.84 -1.10 12.13
C GLU A 58 -3.87 0.17 11.26
N THR A 59 -3.58 0.03 9.97
CA THR A 59 -3.60 1.15 9.02
C THR A 59 -5.01 1.76 8.91
N LEU A 60 -6.03 0.90 8.76
CA LEU A 60 -7.42 1.32 8.67
C LEU A 60 -7.93 1.95 9.98
N ALA A 61 -7.51 1.42 11.13
CA ALA A 61 -7.95 1.90 12.44
C ALA A 61 -7.27 3.22 12.86
N SER A 62 -5.98 3.36 12.59
CA SER A 62 -5.19 4.52 13.05
C SER A 62 -5.12 5.67 12.05
N GLY A 63 -5.35 5.39 10.76
CA GLY A 63 -5.10 6.34 9.67
C GLY A 63 -3.60 6.60 9.42
N GLN A 64 -2.69 5.88 10.09
CA GLN A 64 -1.25 5.92 9.85
C GLN A 64 -0.84 4.62 9.15
N VAL A 65 -0.14 4.72 8.01
CA VAL A 65 0.21 3.50 7.27
C VAL A 65 1.24 2.65 8.02
N CYS A 66 0.88 1.39 8.23
CA CYS A 66 1.66 0.33 8.84
C CYS A 66 1.87 -0.80 7.84
N TYR A 67 3.11 -1.22 7.63
CA TYR A 67 3.48 -2.32 6.74
C TYR A 67 3.97 -3.53 7.54
N TRP A 68 4.08 -4.68 6.89
CA TRP A 68 4.81 -5.84 7.39
C TRP A 68 6.22 -5.90 6.79
N SER A 69 7.23 -5.83 7.65
CA SER A 69 8.61 -6.04 7.24
C SER A 69 8.89 -7.54 7.10
N ARG A 70 9.00 -8.04 5.87
CA ARG A 70 9.33 -9.46 5.61
C ARG A 70 10.69 -9.89 6.19
N SER A 71 11.67 -8.99 6.20
CA SER A 71 13.01 -9.29 6.72
C SER A 71 13.07 -9.27 8.24
N ARG A 72 12.29 -8.38 8.90
CA ARG A 72 12.27 -8.26 10.37
C ARG A 72 11.13 -9.05 11.01
N GLN A 73 10.21 -9.58 10.21
CA GLN A 73 9.03 -10.32 10.66
C GLN A 73 8.23 -9.55 11.72
N GLN A 74 8.01 -8.25 11.48
CA GLN A 74 7.30 -7.37 12.40
C GLN A 74 6.54 -6.27 11.67
N LEU A 75 5.58 -5.67 12.38
CA LEU A 75 4.91 -4.44 11.99
C LEU A 75 5.91 -3.29 11.89
N TRP A 76 5.72 -2.42 10.91
CA TRP A 76 6.53 -1.25 10.64
C TRP A 76 5.65 -0.07 10.25
N ARG A 77 5.50 0.87 11.18
CA ARG A 77 4.81 2.14 10.93
C ARG A 77 5.70 3.03 10.07
N LYS A 78 5.22 3.41 8.88
CA LYS A 78 6.01 4.21 7.95
C LYS A 78 6.38 5.55 8.59
N GLY A 79 7.67 5.84 8.66
CA GLY A 79 8.18 7.08 9.22
C GLY A 79 8.24 7.14 10.75
N GLU A 80 8.08 6.02 11.46
CA GLU A 80 8.19 5.98 12.93
C GLU A 80 9.57 6.46 13.42
N THR A 81 10.64 6.10 12.71
CA THR A 81 12.01 6.55 13.02
C THR A 81 12.40 7.86 12.34
N SER A 82 12.02 8.04 11.06
CA SER A 82 12.49 9.19 10.26
C SER A 82 11.60 10.43 10.35
N GLY A 83 10.39 10.30 10.88
CA GLY A 83 9.34 11.33 10.78
C GLY A 83 8.63 11.39 9.42
N HIS A 84 9.08 10.64 8.40
CA HIS A 84 8.49 10.68 7.06
C HIS A 84 7.25 9.78 6.95
N ARG A 85 6.16 10.25 7.56
CA ARG A 85 4.92 9.51 7.77
C ARG A 85 4.03 9.48 6.52
N GLN A 86 3.13 8.51 6.49
CA GLN A 86 2.08 8.39 5.49
C GLN A 86 0.74 8.38 6.23
N ARG A 87 -0.04 9.44 6.07
CA ARG A 87 -1.41 9.49 6.56
C ARG A 87 -2.33 8.90 5.50
N LEU A 88 -3.13 7.91 5.86
CA LEU A 88 -4.12 7.31 4.98
C LEU A 88 -5.23 8.31 4.68
N VAL A 89 -5.55 8.48 3.40
CA VAL A 89 -6.72 9.21 2.91
C VAL A 89 -7.81 8.22 2.51
N GLU A 90 -7.44 7.17 1.77
CA GLU A 90 -8.36 6.13 1.30
C GLU A 90 -7.59 4.83 1.06
N ALA A 91 -8.24 3.69 1.26
CA ALA A 91 -7.74 2.38 0.86
C ALA A 91 -8.71 1.74 -0.15
N ARG A 92 -8.18 1.19 -1.24
CA ARG A 92 -8.93 0.51 -2.29
C ARG A 92 -8.34 -0.87 -2.53
N LEU A 93 -9.18 -1.86 -2.74
CA LEU A 93 -8.77 -3.19 -3.19
C LEU A 93 -8.90 -3.24 -4.71
N ASP A 94 -8.09 -4.06 -5.37
CA ASP A 94 -8.29 -4.39 -6.78
C ASP A 94 -9.42 -5.43 -6.95
N CYS A 95 -9.65 -5.87 -8.20
CA CYS A 95 -10.86 -6.61 -8.54
C CYS A 95 -10.95 -8.00 -7.91
N ASP A 96 -9.81 -8.67 -7.71
CA ASP A 96 -9.70 -9.98 -7.07
C ASP A 96 -9.17 -9.89 -5.61
N GLY A 97 -8.84 -8.69 -5.15
CA GLY A 97 -8.55 -8.38 -3.76
C GLY A 97 -7.15 -8.75 -3.29
N ASP A 98 -6.24 -9.06 -4.20
CA ASP A 98 -4.86 -9.47 -3.90
C ASP A 98 -3.86 -8.30 -3.80
N ALA A 99 -4.32 -7.09 -4.13
CA ALA A 99 -3.60 -5.85 -3.90
C ALA A 99 -4.46 -4.76 -3.25
N VAL A 100 -3.83 -3.95 -2.40
CA VAL A 100 -4.41 -2.73 -1.83
C VAL A 100 -3.67 -1.49 -2.33
N LEU A 101 -4.42 -0.55 -2.88
CA LEU A 101 -3.98 0.81 -3.17
C LEU A 101 -4.29 1.72 -1.97
N LEU A 102 -3.26 2.33 -1.41
CA LEU A 102 -3.33 3.30 -0.33
C LEU A 102 -3.12 4.69 -0.92
N LEU A 103 -4.19 5.48 -0.96
CA LEU A 103 -4.07 6.91 -1.22
C LEU A 103 -3.63 7.58 0.07
N VAL A 104 -2.46 8.21 0.04
CA VAL A 104 -1.81 8.77 1.22
C VAL A 104 -1.44 10.24 1.05
N GLU A 105 -1.40 10.95 2.17
CA GLU A 105 -0.66 12.18 2.29
C GLU A 105 0.74 11.85 2.83
N GLN A 106 1.76 11.99 1.98
CA GLN A 106 3.15 11.73 2.33
C GLN A 106 3.80 12.97 2.97
N GLN A 107 4.40 12.79 4.15
CA GLN A 107 5.23 13.81 4.81
C GLN A 107 6.70 13.50 4.57
N GLY A 108 7.47 14.45 4.04
CA GLY A 108 8.87 14.24 3.66
C GLY A 108 9.06 13.16 2.57
N PRO A 109 10.29 12.75 2.25
CA PRO A 109 10.53 11.76 1.21
C PRO A 109 10.02 10.36 1.62
N ALA A 110 9.29 9.69 0.71
CA ALA A 110 8.82 8.33 0.95
C ALA A 110 9.98 7.34 1.03
N CYS A 111 11.03 7.54 0.23
CA CYS A 111 12.18 6.66 0.14
C CYS A 111 13.23 6.96 1.23
N HIS A 112 13.84 5.91 1.77
CA HIS A 112 14.96 6.02 2.72
C HIS A 112 16.21 6.69 2.14
N THR A 113 16.28 6.85 0.81
CA THR A 113 17.39 7.54 0.12
C THR A 113 17.22 9.05 0.04
N GLY A 114 16.17 9.61 0.66
CA GLY A 114 15.84 11.03 0.57
C GLY A 114 15.07 11.41 -0.70
N ARG A 115 14.66 10.43 -1.52
CA ARG A 115 13.90 10.66 -2.75
C ARG A 115 12.38 10.67 -2.52
N PRO A 116 11.60 11.39 -3.35
CA PRO A 116 10.14 11.44 -3.24
C PRO A 116 9.47 10.07 -3.27
N ASN A 117 9.92 9.19 -4.17
CA ASN A 117 9.39 7.85 -4.37
C ASN A 117 10.54 6.81 -4.48
N CYS A 118 10.19 5.53 -4.36
CA CYS A 118 11.11 4.39 -4.49
C CYS A 118 11.41 4.02 -5.95
N PHE A 119 10.64 4.51 -6.92
CA PHE A 119 10.69 4.15 -8.34
C PHE A 119 11.61 5.07 -9.15
N TYR A 120 12.79 5.39 -8.61
CA TYR A 120 13.76 6.31 -9.23
C TYR A 120 14.75 5.63 -10.19
N ASN A 121 14.70 4.30 -10.34
CA ASN A 121 15.53 3.54 -11.26
C ASN A 121 14.70 3.17 -12.50
N ALA A 122 14.82 3.94 -13.57
CA ALA A 122 14.10 3.70 -14.82
C ALA A 122 14.86 2.72 -15.71
N ILE A 123 14.15 1.83 -16.40
CA ILE A 123 14.71 0.94 -17.42
C ILE A 123 14.52 1.61 -18.80
N ARG A 124 15.61 1.90 -19.51
CA ARG A 124 15.63 2.56 -20.83
C ARG A 124 16.79 2.03 -21.65
N ASP A 125 16.56 1.71 -22.92
CA ASP A 125 17.61 1.30 -23.88
C ASP A 125 18.57 0.25 -23.30
N GLU A 126 18.02 -0.83 -22.74
CA GLU A 126 18.76 -1.93 -22.08
C GLU A 126 19.64 -1.49 -20.88
N ARG A 127 19.37 -0.30 -20.30
CA ARG A 127 20.10 0.27 -19.17
C ARG A 127 19.16 0.66 -18.03
N VAL A 128 19.72 0.72 -16.82
CA VAL A 128 19.06 1.33 -15.66
C VAL A 128 19.59 2.75 -15.46
N CYS A 129 18.69 3.73 -15.47
CA CYS A 129 18.99 5.14 -15.28
C CYS A 129 18.36 5.66 -13.98
N VAL A 130 19.16 6.31 -13.14
CA VAL A 130 18.65 7.06 -11.98
C VAL A 130 18.00 8.34 -12.48
N ILE A 131 16.68 8.48 -12.29
CA ILE A 131 15.89 9.60 -12.82
C ILE A 131 15.49 10.63 -11.77
N SER A 132 15.93 10.47 -10.52
CA SER A 132 15.75 11.48 -9.48
C SER A 132 16.92 11.53 -8.50
N VAL A 133 17.11 12.70 -7.89
CA VAL A 133 18.13 12.96 -6.87
C VAL A 133 17.48 13.01 -5.48
N PRO A 134 18.23 12.71 -4.40
CA PRO A 134 17.78 12.99 -3.04
C PRO A 134 17.42 14.48 -2.87
N GLN A 135 16.40 14.76 -2.08
CA GLN A 135 16.04 16.11 -1.64
C GLN A 135 16.64 16.41 -0.27
#